data_AF-F2KPP8-F1
#
_entry.id   AF-F2KPP8-F1
#
_cell.length_a   1.000
_cell.length_b   1.000
_cell.length_c   1.000
_cell.angle_alpha   90.00
_cell.angle_beta   90.00
_cell.angle_gamma   90.00
#
_symmetry.space_group_name_H-M   'P 1'
#
loop_
_entity.id
_entity.type
_entity.pdbx_description
1 polymer ?
#
loop_
_entity_poly.entity_id
_entity_poly.type
_entity_poly.pdbx_seq_one_letter_code
_entity_poly.pdbx_strand_id
1 'polypeptide(L)'
;MNEIKCVSVRLNKIQAIIAVDVTNRRVEVVNCNYHDFCRVNGLLLNGECPAYCQAIVAAKSFAIWGRVRAETYIIEPEKCQFYMAKQEILAR
;
A
#
# COMPACT_ATOMS: atom_id res chain seq x y z
N MET A 1 -19.29 -9.39 -0.67
CA MET A 1 -18.04 -9.48 -1.45
C MET A 1 -17.14 -8.37 -0.94
N ASN A 2 -15.94 -8.68 -0.46
CA ASN A 2 -14.98 -7.63 -0.11
C ASN A 2 -14.43 -7.04 -1.41
N GLU A 3 -14.61 -5.73 -1.60
CA GLU A 3 -14.04 -5.02 -2.73
C GLU A 3 -12.61 -4.60 -2.38
N ILE A 4 -11.62 -5.26 -2.96
CA ILE A 4 -10.20 -4.93 -2.77
C ILE A 4 -9.73 -4.11 -3.96
N LYS A 5 -9.20 -2.91 -3.69
CA LYS A 5 -8.54 -2.05 -4.68
C LYS A 5 -7.06 -2.01 -4.40
N CYS A 6 -6.26 -2.37 -5.39
CA CYS A 6 -4.82 -2.19 -5.31
C CYS A 6 -4.44 -0.85 -5.92
N VAL A 7 -3.79 -0.04 -5.12
CA VAL A 7 -3.42 1.32 -5.47
C VAL A 7 -1.90 1.43 -5.48
N SER A 8 -1.36 1.82 -6.61
CA SER A 8 0.01 2.32 -6.64
C SER A 8 0.01 3.77 -6.20
N VAL A 9 0.94 4.12 -5.34
CA VAL A 9 1.12 5.46 -4.80
C VAL A 9 2.56 5.89 -5.04
N ARG A 10 2.73 7.05 -5.66
CA ARG A 10 4.02 7.73 -5.80
C ARG A 10 3.98 9.09 -5.11
N LEU A 11 4.88 9.25 -4.14
CA LEU A 11 5.05 10.43 -3.29
C LEU A 11 6.53 10.77 -3.20
N ASN A 12 7.00 11.81 -3.89
CA ASN A 12 8.43 12.18 -3.91
C ASN A 12 9.33 10.97 -4.24
N LYS A 13 10.09 10.47 -3.24
CA LYS A 13 10.98 9.30 -3.34
C LYS A 13 10.31 7.97 -2.95
N ILE A 14 9.08 8.01 -2.47
CA ILE A 14 8.31 6.84 -2.02
C ILE A 14 7.46 6.33 -3.20
N GLN A 15 7.58 5.04 -3.47
CA GLN A 15 6.74 4.27 -4.38
C GLN A 15 6.23 3.06 -3.61
N ALA A 16 4.91 2.94 -3.50
CA ALA A 16 4.27 1.87 -2.77
C ALA A 16 3.08 1.28 -3.53
N ILE A 17 2.88 -0.01 -3.40
CA ILE A 17 1.69 -0.73 -3.83
C ILE A 17 0.94 -1.11 -2.56
N ILE A 18 -0.31 -0.68 -2.47
CA ILE A 18 -1.13 -0.84 -1.27
C ILE A 18 -2.45 -1.46 -1.67
N ALA A 19 -2.80 -2.60 -1.08
CA ALA A 19 -4.11 -3.19 -1.18
C ALA A 19 -5.04 -2.52 -0.15
N VAL A 20 -6.20 -2.06 -0.62
CA VAL A 20 -7.21 -1.39 0.20
C VAL A 20 -8.49 -2.21 0.15
N ASP A 21 -8.89 -2.77 1.29
CA ASP A 21 -10.24 -3.33 1.47
C ASP A 21 -11.21 -2.15 1.67
N VAL A 22 -12.00 -1.86 0.65
CA VAL A 22 -12.93 -0.71 0.65
C VAL A 22 -14.08 -0.97 1.63
N THR A 23 -14.48 -2.23 1.81
CA THR A 23 -15.57 -2.65 2.69
C THR A 23 -15.18 -2.50 4.16
N ASN A 24 -14.02 -3.03 4.55
CA ASN A 24 -13.56 -3.05 5.95
C ASN A 24 -12.62 -1.88 6.31
N ARG A 25 -12.28 -1.02 5.33
CA ARG A 25 -11.33 0.11 5.47
C ARG A 25 -9.94 -0.34 5.97
N ARG A 26 -9.60 -1.61 5.72
CA ARG A 26 -8.30 -2.20 6.02
C ARG A 26 -7.34 -1.96 4.88
N VAL A 27 -6.04 -1.94 5.21
CA VAL A 27 -4.97 -1.75 4.23
C VAL A 27 -3.87 -2.72 4.49
N GLU A 28 -3.23 -3.14 3.41
CA GLU A 28 -2.05 -3.97 3.43
C GLU A 28 -1.03 -3.36 2.47
N VAL A 29 0.18 -3.14 2.97
CA VAL A 29 1.28 -2.64 2.13
C VAL A 29 1.91 -3.83 1.44
N VAL A 30 1.62 -3.97 0.15
CA VAL A 30 2.14 -5.08 -0.68
C VAL A 30 3.59 -4.83 -1.04
N ASN A 31 3.96 -3.59 -1.36
CA ASN A 31 5.35 -3.25 -1.66
C ASN A 31 5.59 -1.79 -1.32
N CYS A 32 6.77 -1.45 -0.81
CA CYS A 32 7.19 -0.08 -0.61
C CYS A 32 8.72 0.01 -0.73
N ASN A 33 9.20 0.83 -1.66
CA ASN A 33 10.64 1.06 -1.86
C ASN A 33 11.33 1.75 -0.68
N TYR A 34 10.56 2.28 0.27
CA TYR A 34 11.03 2.96 1.47
C TYR A 34 10.88 2.10 2.74
N HIS A 35 10.44 0.85 2.61
CA HIS A 35 10.18 -0.04 3.74
C HIS A 35 11.43 -0.29 4.60
N ASP A 36 12.57 -0.60 3.98
CA ASP A 36 13.83 -0.84 4.69
C ASP A 36 14.31 0.41 5.42
N PHE A 37 14.15 1.58 4.82
CA PHE A 37 14.44 2.85 5.48
C PHE A 37 13.57 3.03 6.72
N CYS A 38 12.26 2.79 6.62
CA CYS A 38 11.34 2.86 7.76
C CYS A 38 11.71 1.85 8.85
N ARG A 39 12.14 0.64 8.48
CA ARG A 39 12.59 -0.39 9.42
C ARG A 39 13.83 0.06 10.19
N VAL A 40 14.87 0.51 9.49
CA VAL A 40 16.15 0.92 10.10
C VAL A 40 15.99 2.15 11.01
N ASN A 41 15.07 3.05 10.67
CA ASN A 41 14.80 4.25 11.46
C ASN A 41 13.74 4.06 12.56
N GLY A 42 13.27 2.83 12.79
CA GLY A 42 12.28 2.55 13.85
C GLY A 42 10.91 3.18 13.62
N LEU A 43 10.54 3.46 12.36
CA LEU A 43 9.26 4.07 11.98
C LEU A 43 8.14 3.03 11.83
N LEU A 44 8.47 1.74 11.75
CA LEU A 44 7.50 0.65 11.71
C LEU A 44 6.99 0.36 13.13
N LEU A 45 5.67 0.19 13.27
CA LEU A 45 5.03 -0.18 14.53
C LEU A 45 4.82 -1.69 14.52
N ASN A 46 5.52 -2.43 15.39
CA ASN A 46 5.48 -3.89 15.44
C ASN A 46 5.82 -4.57 14.09
N GLY A 47 6.70 -3.94 13.29
CA GLY A 47 7.06 -4.43 11.95
C GLY A 47 6.07 -4.05 10.85
N GLU A 48 4.97 -3.37 11.18
CA GLU A 48 3.98 -2.90 10.21
C GLU A 48 4.10 -1.40 9.92
N CYS A 49 3.65 -1.01 8.73
CA CYS A 49 3.58 0.40 8.36
C CYS A 49 2.50 1.13 9.18
N PRO A 50 2.82 2.26 9.83
CA PRO A 50 1.85 2.99 10.64
C PRO A 50 0.70 3.53 9.79
N ALA A 51 -0.52 3.57 10.33
CA ALA A 51 -1.71 4.04 9.62
C ALA A 51 -1.62 5.50 9.13
N TYR A 52 -0.76 6.32 9.74
CA TYR A 52 -0.47 7.69 9.34
C TYR A 52 0.57 7.81 8.22
N CYS A 53 1.14 6.71 7.74
CA CYS A 53 2.06 6.73 6.60
C CYS A 53 1.42 7.44 5.41
N GLN A 54 2.11 8.42 4.83
CA GLN A 54 1.56 9.24 3.75
C GLN A 54 1.11 8.39 2.54
N ALA A 55 1.82 7.31 2.23
CA ALA A 55 1.44 6.39 1.17
C ALA A 55 0.10 5.69 1.47
N ILE A 56 -0.08 5.20 2.70
CA ILE A 56 -1.34 4.58 3.16
C ILE A 56 -2.49 5.59 3.11
N VAL A 57 -2.27 6.81 3.61
CA VAL A 57 -3.28 7.87 3.62
C VAL A 57 -3.69 8.24 2.19
N ALA A 58 -2.74 8.33 1.25
CA ALA A 58 -3.02 8.60 -0.15
C ALA A 58 -3.80 7.44 -0.80
N ALA A 59 -3.38 6.19 -0.61
CA ALA A 59 -4.08 5.02 -1.12
C ALA A 59 -5.53 4.93 -0.62
N LYS A 60 -5.75 5.08 0.69
CA LYS A 60 -7.10 5.11 1.28
C LYS A 60 -7.94 6.25 0.72
N SER A 61 -7.35 7.44 0.62
CA SER A 61 -8.06 8.63 0.14
C SER A 61 -8.56 8.45 -1.29
N PHE A 62 -7.73 7.83 -2.13
CA PHE A 62 -8.05 7.53 -3.51
C PHE A 62 -9.06 6.38 -3.63
N ALA A 63 -8.83 5.24 -2.99
CA ALA A 63 -9.67 4.04 -3.12
C ALA A 63 -11.08 4.18 -2.52
N ILE A 64 -11.20 4.87 -1.38
CA ILE A 64 -12.45 4.98 -0.62
C ILE A 64 -13.23 6.24 -0.98
N TRP A 65 -12.53 7.38 -1.14
CA TRP A 65 -13.18 8.69 -1.32
C TRP A 65 -12.95 9.30 -2.71
N GLY A 66 -12.20 8.66 -3.60
CA GLY A 66 -11.88 9.20 -4.93
C GLY A 66 -11.00 10.46 -4.89
N ARG A 67 -10.34 10.75 -3.76
CA ARG A 67 -9.52 11.96 -3.59
C ARG A 67 -8.07 11.70 -3.97
N VAL A 68 -7.57 12.46 -4.94
CA VAL A 68 -6.17 12.40 -5.39
C VAL A 68 -5.32 13.34 -4.53
N ARG A 69 -4.40 12.78 -3.74
CA ARG A 69 -3.44 13.52 -2.90
C ARG A 69 -1.97 13.34 -3.32
N ALA A 70 -1.74 12.43 -4.27
CA ALA A 70 -0.45 12.01 -4.78
C ALA A 70 -0.65 11.48 -6.21
N GLU A 71 0.43 11.14 -6.90
CA GLU A 71 0.33 10.35 -8.12
C GLU A 71 -0.16 8.93 -7.74
N THR A 72 -1.46 8.67 -7.92
CA THR A 72 -2.11 7.41 -7.56
C THR A 72 -2.81 6.78 -8.75
N TYR A 73 -2.67 5.48 -8.94
CA TYR A 73 -3.34 4.72 -10.00
C TYR A 73 -3.82 3.36 -9.50
N ILE A 74 -4.95 2.90 -10.03
CA ILE A 74 -5.48 1.55 -9.78
C ILE A 74 -4.63 0.56 -10.57
N ILE A 75 -4.16 -0.48 -9.88
CA ILE A 75 -3.52 -1.63 -10.50
C ILE A 75 -4.60 -2.67 -10.78
N GLU A 76 -4.56 -3.26 -11.97
CA GLU A 76 -5.44 -4.37 -12.35
C GLU A 76 -5.33 -5.52 -11.34
N PRO A 77 -6.44 -6.19 -10.98
CA PRO A 77 -6.45 -7.23 -9.95
C PRO A 77 -5.40 -8.34 -10.17
N GLU A 78 -5.22 -8.76 -11.43
CA GLU A 78 -4.25 -9.78 -11.83
C GLU A 78 -2.80 -9.39 -11.50
N LYS A 79 -2.43 -8.15 -11.81
CA LYS A 79 -1.12 -7.60 -11.45
C LYS A 79 -0.95 -7.47 -9.95
N CYS A 80 -2.02 -7.14 -9.23
CA CYS A 80 -1.96 -7.07 -7.78
C CYS A 80 -1.70 -8.43 -7.12
N GLN A 81 -2.41 -9.47 -7.58
CA GLN A 81 -2.20 -10.84 -7.12
C GLN A 81 -0.76 -11.30 -7.36
N PHE A 82 -0.17 -10.95 -8.50
CA PHE A 82 1.24 -11.21 -8.78
C PHE A 82 2.17 -10.55 -7.75
N TYR A 83 1.94 -9.28 -7.40
CA TYR A 83 2.76 -8.58 -6.41
C TYR A 83 2.60 -9.17 -5.00
N MET A 84 1.39 -9.56 -4.60
CA MET A 84 1.13 -10.21 -3.31
C MET A 84 1.82 -11.58 -3.24
N ALA A 85 1.65 -12.44 -4.26
CA ALA A 85 2.30 -13.74 -4.33
C ALA A 85 3.84 -13.64 -4.35
N LYS A 86 4.39 -12.62 -5.00
CA LYS A 86 5.84 -12.37 -5.01
C LYS A 86 6.38 -12.04 -3.60
N GLN A 87 5.62 -11.32 -2.77
CA GLN A 87 6.04 -11.03 -1.39
C GLN A 87 6.05 -12.29 -0.53
N GLU A 88 5.05 -13.16 -0.67
CA GLU A 88 4.98 -14.42 0.09
C GLU A 88 6.17 -15.35 -0.20
N ILE A 89 6.68 -15.34 -1.44
CA ILE A 89 7.89 -16.08 -1.82
C ILE A 89 9.14 -15.46 -1.17
N LEU A 90 9.24 -14.12 -1.13
CA LEU A 90 10.40 -13.41 -0.57
C LEU A 90 10.43 -13.40 0.97
N ALA A 91 9.31 -13.66 1.62
CA ALA A 91 9.19 -13.76 3.08
C ALA A 91 9.57 -15.14 3.65
N ARG A 92 9.88 -16.12 2.79
CA ARG A 92 10.37 -17.47 3.15
C ARG A 92 11.88 -17.56 3.02
#